data_AF-A0A368CRI9-F1
#
_entry.id   AF-A0A368CRI9-F1
#
_cell.length_a   1.000
_cell.length_b   1.000
_cell.length_c   1.000
_cell.angle_alpha   90.00
_cell.angle_beta   90.00
_cell.angle_gamma   90.00
#
_symmetry.space_group_name_H-M   'P 1'
#
loop_
_entity.id
_entity.type
_entity.pdbx_description
1 polymer ?
#
loop_
_entity_poly.entity_id
_entity_poly.type
_entity_poly.pdbx_seq_one_letter_code
_entity_poly.pdbx_strand_id
1 'polypeptide(L)' 'MRGVNPERYALAAGPQGEYLTLGEDDSIQTVNSVGEAFTFSTHEKAVETARSMAAVLRRPIDVIKLL' A
#
# COMPACT_ATOMS: atom_id res chain seq x y z
N MET A 1 15.02 26.26 -4.08
CA MET A 1 13.77 25.68 -3.56
C MET A 1 14.04 24.23 -3.21
N ARG A 2 14.06 23.87 -1.92
CA ARG A 2 14.04 22.45 -1.53
C ARG A 2 12.60 21.98 -1.75
N GLY A 3 12.34 21.31 -2.87
CA GLY A 3 11.02 20.73 -3.13
C GLY A 3 10.70 19.74 -2.03
N VAL A 4 9.60 19.97 -1.32
CA VAL A 4 9.05 18.98 -0.40
C VAL A 4 8.55 17.85 -1.29
N ASN A 5 9.27 16.71 -1.31
CA ASN A 5 8.76 15.53 -2.00
C ASN A 5 7.48 15.11 -1.25
N PRO A 6 6.31 15.03 -1.91
CA PRO A 6 5.08 14.65 -1.22
C PRO A 6 5.28 13.28 -0.59
N GLU A 7 4.90 13.16 0.69
CA GLU A 7 4.93 11.87 1.37
C GLU A 7 4.06 10.88 0.61
N ARG A 8 4.60 9.68 0.38
CA ARG A 8 3.88 8.60 -0.27
C ARG A 8 3.98 7.34 0.57
N TYR A 9 2.90 6.58 0.60
CA TYR A 9 2.79 5.33 1.36
C TYR A 9 2.23 4.24 0.48
N ALA A 10 2.61 2.99 0.73
CA ALA A 10 2.03 1.81 0.10
C ALA A 10 1.71 0.74 1.13
N LEU A 11 0.94 -0.26 0.71
CA LEU A 11 0.55 -1.41 1.53
C LEU A 11 1.43 -2.60 1.17
N ALA A 12 2.11 -3.16 2.16
CA ALA A 12 2.95 -4.34 1.98
C ALA A 12 2.10 -5.61 2.02
N ALA A 13 2.33 -6.50 1.04
CA ALA A 13 1.73 -7.81 0.96
C ALA A 13 2.49 -8.88 1.77
N GLY A 14 3.57 -8.49 2.47
CA GLY A 14 4.38 -9.38 3.30
C GLY A 14 5.82 -8.88 3.47
N PRO A 15 6.69 -9.68 4.12
CA PRO A 15 8.08 -9.29 4.37
C PRO A 15 8.98 -9.34 3.12
N GLN A 16 8.47 -9.84 1.98
CA GLN A 16 9.26 -10.13 0.79
C GLN A 16 9.38 -8.93 -0.19
N GLY A 17 9.02 -7.72 0.26
CA GLY A 17 9.10 -6.52 -0.58
C GLY A 17 7.99 -6.43 -1.63
N GLU A 18 6.91 -7.18 -1.43
CA GLU A 18 5.74 -7.17 -2.28
C GLU A 18 4.68 -6.16 -1.79
N TYR A 19 3.86 -5.67 -2.72
CA TYR A 19 2.83 -4.66 -2.46
C TYR A 19 1.45 -5.16 -2.87
N LEU A 20 0.40 -4.51 -2.37
CA LEU A 20 -0.99 -4.81 -2.74
C LEU A 20 -1.51 -3.86 -3.83
N THR A 21 -2.35 -4.38 -4.71
CA THR A 21 -3.09 -3.63 -5.73
C THR A 21 -4.50 -4.21 -5.96
N LEU A 22 -5.29 -3.55 -6.83
CA LEU A 22 -6.55 -4.06 -7.36
C LEU A 22 -6.32 -4.58 -8.78
N GLY A 23 -6.61 -5.85 -9.02
CA GLY A 23 -6.63 -6.45 -10.36
C GLY A 23 -7.84 -5.98 -11.17
N GLU A 24 -7.83 -6.26 -12.48
CA GLU A 24 -8.93 -5.92 -13.40
C GLU A 24 -10.25 -6.64 -13.07
N ASP A 25 -10.19 -7.74 -12.33
CA ASP A 25 -11.31 -8.54 -11.84
C ASP A 25 -11.80 -8.12 -10.45
N ASP A 26 -11.41 -6.93 -9.99
CA ASP A 26 -11.64 -6.41 -8.63
C ASP A 26 -11.06 -7.30 -7.51
N SER A 27 -10.11 -8.19 -7.84
CA SER A 27 -9.41 -8.99 -6.85
C SER A 27 -8.23 -8.23 -6.25
N ILE A 28 -7.93 -8.48 -4.96
CA ILE A 28 -6.70 -7.98 -4.35
C ILE A 28 -5.53 -8.85 -4.82
N GLN A 29 -4.55 -8.22 -5.45
CA GLN A 29 -3.38 -8.89 -6.02
C GLN A 29 -2.08 -8.38 -5.39
N THR A 30 -1.04 -9.19 -5.55
CA THR A 30 0.32 -8.88 -5.11
C THR A 30 1.17 -8.44 -6.30
N VAL A 31 1.89 -7.34 -6.16
CA VAL A 31 2.80 -6.80 -7.19
C VAL A 31 4.20 -6.55 -6.62
N ASN A 32 5.20 -6.58 -7.50
CA ASN A 32 6.62 -6.41 -7.13
C ASN A 32 7.13 -4.97 -7.32
N SER A 33 6.27 -4.06 -7.79
CA SER A 33 6.62 -2.68 -8.09
C SER A 33 5.69 -1.71 -7.39
N VAL A 34 6.28 -0.67 -6.78
CA VAL A 34 5.54 0.46 -6.19
C VAL A 34 4.66 1.16 -7.24
N GLY A 35 5.06 1.17 -8.51
CA GLY A 35 4.31 1.83 -9.59
C GLY A 35 2.96 1.19 -9.89
N GLU A 36 2.77 -0.06 -9.49
CA GLU A 36 1.54 -0.83 -9.69
C GLU A 36 0.73 -0.97 -8.40
N ALA A 37 1.29 -0.53 -7.27
CA ALA A 37 0.69 -0.68 -5.96
C ALA A 37 -0.33 0.40 -5.65
N PHE A 38 -1.19 0.14 -4.66
CA PHE A 38 -1.92 1.20 -3.99
C PHE A 38 -0.94 2.19 -3.37
N THR A 39 -1.11 3.47 -3.69
CA THR A 39 -0.33 4.55 -3.11
C THR A 39 -1.22 5.60 -2.45
N PHE A 40 -0.74 6.14 -1.33
CA PHE A 40 -1.47 7.12 -0.53
C PHE A 40 -0.58 8.32 -0.26
N SER A 41 -1.16 9.52 -0.28
CA SER A 41 -0.44 10.76 0.02
C SER A 41 -0.37 11.09 1.51
N THR A 42 -1.05 10.33 2.37
CA THR A 42 -1.04 10.52 3.83
C THR A 42 -0.94 9.18 4.55
N HIS A 43 -0.27 9.19 5.70
CA HIS A 43 -0.14 8.01 6.55
C HIS A 43 -1.49 7.51 7.06
N GLU A 44 -2.35 8.45 7.48
CA GLU A 44 -3.67 8.15 8.05
C GLU A 44 -4.54 7.34 7.07
N LYS A 45 -4.65 7.78 5.80
CA LYS A 45 -5.41 7.05 4.78
C LYS A 45 -4.83 5.67 4.50
N ALA A 46 -3.50 5.55 4.49
CA ALA A 46 -2.85 4.26 4.30
C ALA A 46 -3.17 3.30 5.44
N VAL A 47 -3.13 3.77 6.71
CA VAL A 47 -3.46 2.96 7.90
C VAL A 47 -4.92 2.55 7.93
N GLU A 48 -5.83 3.47 7.62
CA GLU A 48 -7.27 3.17 7.54
C GLU A 48 -7.54 2.09 6.49
N THR A 49 -6.94 2.22 5.30
CA THR A 49 -7.09 1.25 4.22
C THR A 49 -6.48 -0.10 4.57
N ALA A 50 -5.27 -0.10 5.16
CA ALA A 50 -4.60 -1.32 5.62
C ALA A 50 -5.45 -2.08 6.63
N ARG A 51 -6.10 -1.37 7.57
CA ARG A 51 -7.00 -2.00 8.56
C ARG A 51 -8.20 -2.65 7.91
N SER A 52 -8.84 -1.95 6.97
CA SER A 52 -9.99 -2.47 6.23
C SER A 52 -9.62 -3.71 5.41
N MET A 53 -8.50 -3.66 4.71
CA MET A 53 -8.00 -4.79 3.92
C MET A 53 -7.56 -5.96 4.81
N ALA A 54 -6.92 -5.70 5.96
CA ALA A 54 -6.50 -6.73 6.89
C ALA A 54 -7.71 -7.52 7.45
N ALA A 55 -8.83 -6.83 7.69
CA ALA A 55 -10.07 -7.47 8.12
C ALA A 55 -10.66 -8.38 7.02
N VAL A 56 -10.62 -7.95 5.75
CA VAL A 56 -11.12 -8.72 4.60
C VAL A 56 -10.23 -9.92 4.30
N LEU A 57 -8.91 -9.71 4.21
CA LEU A 57 -7.93 -10.74 3.86
C LEU A 57 -7.58 -11.66 5.05
N ARG A 58 -8.06 -11.34 6.26
CA ARG A 58 -7.77 -12.06 7.51
C ARG A 58 -6.28 -12.25 7.77
N ARG A 59 -5.48 -11.23 7.47
CA ARG A 59 -4.02 -11.21 7.67
C ARG A 59 -3.53 -9.79 7.95
N PRO A 60 -2.40 -9.63 8.66
CA PRO A 60 -1.80 -8.31 8.84
C PRO A 60 -1.33 -7.73 7.50
N ILE A 61 -1.44 -6.41 7.39
CA ILE A 61 -0.99 -5.60 6.27
C ILE A 61 -0.22 -4.41 6.84
N ASP A 62 1.04 -4.28 6.44
CA ASP A 62 1.89 -3.19 6.90
C ASP A 62 1.78 -1.98 5.97
N VAL A 63 1.95 -0.80 6.54
CA VAL A 63 2.05 0.46 5.80
C VAL A 63 3.51 0.86 5.73
N ILE A 64 4.01 1.08 4.53
CA ILE A 64 5.40 1.47 4.29
C ILE A 64 5.48 2.86 3.65
N LYS A 65 6.40 3.69 4.16
CA LYS A 65 6.69 5.01 3.61
C LYS A 65 7.62 4.87 2.39
N LEU A 66 7.24 5.49 1.29
CA LEU A 66 7.99 5.56 0.05
C LEU A 66 8.84 6.84 0.06
N LEU A 67 10.10 6.72 -0.36
CA LEU A 67 11.08 7.82 -0.38
C LEU A 67 10.99 8.68 -1.66
#